data_AF-F6I4K7-F1
#
_entry.id   AF-F6I4K7-F1
#
_cell.length_a   1.000
_cell.length_b   1.000
_cell.length_c   1.000
_cell.angle_alpha   90.00
_cell.angle_beta   90.00
_cell.angle_gamma   90.00
#
_symmetry.space_group_name_H-M   'P 1'
#
loop_
_entity.id
_entity.type
_entity.pdbx_description
1 polymer ?
#
loop_
_entity_poly.entity_id
_entity_poly.type
_entity_poly.pdbx_seq_one_letter_code
_entity_poly.pdbx_strand_id
1 'polypeptide(L)'
;MVAYEMCQDAPDDYAVASYIGFLDDLIDHADDVKKLRSKHILHKLLGSDEDVAQIFNEINNGLVDPGIYDDVKDCIQKHYDKRVNTWIVEALHNHFKSPWTFMALIAAILILILTGVQTYYAHPACL
;
A
#
# COMPACT_ATOMS: atom_id res chain seq x y z
N MET A 1 2.25 27.82 -10.88
CA MET A 1 3.28 26.84 -11.29
C MET A 1 2.61 25.62 -11.89
N VAL A 2 1.88 24.79 -11.14
CA VAL A 2 1.10 23.66 -11.72
C VAL A 2 0.15 24.12 -12.83
N ALA A 3 -0.63 25.18 -12.57
CA ALA A 3 -1.52 25.76 -13.60
C ALA A 3 -0.79 26.37 -14.81
N TYR A 4 0.51 26.64 -14.69
CA TYR A 4 1.34 27.11 -15.81
C TYR A 4 1.82 25.91 -16.65
N GLU A 5 2.30 24.83 -16.01
CA GLU A 5 2.70 23.57 -16.66
C GLU A 5 1.53 22.88 -17.39
N MET A 6 0.30 23.04 -16.89
CA MET A 6 -0.91 22.48 -17.50
C MET A 6 -1.46 23.32 -18.66
N CYS A 7 -0.81 24.43 -19.03
CA CYS A 7 -1.23 25.26 -20.15
C CYS A 7 -0.72 24.67 -21.49
N GLN A 8 -1.56 24.69 -22.54
CA GLN A 8 -1.18 24.14 -23.86
C GLN A 8 0.03 24.83 -24.51
N ASP A 9 0.33 26.07 -24.14
CA ASP A 9 1.47 26.84 -24.66
C ASP A 9 2.72 26.75 -23.77
N ALA A 10 2.66 25.99 -22.67
CA ALA A 10 3.81 25.81 -21.78
C ALA A 10 4.80 24.79 -22.38
N PRO A 11 6.11 24.97 -22.13
CA PRO A 11 7.08 23.90 -22.42
C PRO A 11 6.69 22.62 -21.67
N ASP A 12 7.07 21.44 -22.21
CA ASP A 12 6.91 20.11 -21.58
C ASP A 12 7.72 19.98 -20.28
N ASP A 13 7.40 20.81 -19.29
CA ASP A 13 7.96 20.82 -17.96
C ASP A 13 6.84 20.45 -17.01
N TYR A 14 6.68 19.15 -16.77
CA TYR A 14 5.69 18.61 -15.85
C TYR A 14 6.32 18.20 -14.52
N ALA A 15 7.49 18.75 -14.18
CA ALA A 15 8.24 18.33 -13.01
C ALA A 15 7.43 18.54 -11.71
N VAL A 16 6.74 19.68 -11.58
CA VAL A 16 5.94 19.96 -10.37
C VAL A 16 4.65 19.15 -10.37
N ALA A 17 3.94 19.06 -11.49
CA ALA A 17 2.73 18.23 -11.62
C ALA A 17 3.00 16.74 -11.33
N SER A 18 4.09 16.18 -11.88
CA SER A 18 4.49 14.79 -11.65
C SER A 18 4.95 14.55 -10.22
N TYR A 19 5.63 15.52 -9.61
CA TYR A 19 6.00 15.42 -8.19
C TYR A 19 4.76 15.43 -7.28
N ILE A 20 3.76 16.25 -7.60
CA ILE A 20 2.48 16.26 -6.87
C ILE A 20 1.74 14.93 -7.06
N GLY A 21 1.69 14.39 -8.29
CA GLY A 21 1.12 13.07 -8.54
C GLY A 21 1.84 11.95 -7.78
N PHE A 22 3.17 12.00 -7.72
CA PHE A 22 3.95 11.08 -6.88
C PHE A 22 3.65 11.21 -5.38
N LEU A 23 3.44 12.43 -4.88
CA LEU A 23 3.04 12.62 -3.48
C LEU A 23 1.61 12.16 -3.19
N ASP A 24 0.71 12.31 -4.15
CA ASP A 24 -0.67 11.81 -4.07
C ASP A 24 -0.68 10.28 -3.91
N ASP A 25 0.09 9.56 -4.71
CA ASP A 25 0.25 8.10 -4.58
C ASP A 25 0.81 7.66 -3.21
N LEU A 26 1.50 8.56 -2.50
CA LEU A 26 2.06 8.29 -1.17
C LEU A 26 1.14 8.70 -0.02
N ILE A 27 0.10 9.51 -0.27
CA ILE A 27 -0.74 10.13 0.76
C ILE A 27 -2.18 9.68 0.54
N ASP A 28 -2.64 8.74 1.36
CA ASP A 28 -4.06 8.35 1.39
C ASP A 28 -4.71 8.88 2.68
N HIS A 29 -3.97 8.88 3.79
CA HIS A 29 -4.45 9.24 5.12
C HIS A 29 -3.55 10.26 5.84
N ALA A 30 -4.08 10.90 6.88
CA ALA A 30 -3.33 11.85 7.72
C ALA A 30 -2.05 11.24 8.32
N ASP A 31 -2.05 9.94 8.62
CA ASP A 31 -0.87 9.23 9.12
C ASP A 31 0.28 9.19 8.10
N ASP A 32 -0.03 9.14 6.80
CA ASP A 32 0.97 9.19 5.73
C ASP A 32 1.61 10.57 5.67
N VAL A 33 0.79 11.63 5.72
CA VAL A 33 1.27 13.03 5.80
C VAL A 33 2.19 13.22 7.00
N LYS A 34 1.76 12.75 8.18
CA LYS A 34 2.55 12.83 9.41
C LYS A 34 3.89 12.13 9.26
N LYS A 35 3.90 10.95 8.64
CA LYS A 35 5.12 10.17 8.40
C LYS A 35 6.04 10.88 7.42
N LEU A 36 5.53 11.41 6.31
CA LEU A 36 6.30 12.16 5.32
C LEU A 36 6.89 13.45 5.92
N ARG A 37 6.13 14.17 6.76
CA ARG A 37 6.64 15.33 7.54
C ARG A 37 7.75 14.93 8.50
N SER A 38 7.57 13.83 9.25
CA SER A 38 8.60 13.34 10.18
C SER A 38 9.92 12.99 9.45
N LYS A 39 9.82 12.53 8.21
CA LYS A 39 10.94 12.21 7.34
C LYS A 39 11.45 13.40 6.53
N HIS A 40 10.91 14.59 6.75
CA HIS A 40 11.34 15.82 6.08
C HIS A 40 11.16 15.75 4.55
N ILE A 41 10.25 14.88 4.08
CA ILE A 41 9.88 14.76 2.67
C ILE A 41 8.85 15.85 2.33
N LEU A 42 7.90 16.08 3.24
CA LEU A 42 6.88 17.12 3.11
C LEU A 42 7.22 18.28 4.05
N HIS A 43 7.63 19.41 3.48
CA HIS A 43 8.05 20.60 4.23
C HIS A 43 6.96 21.68 4.22
N LYS A 44 6.49 22.07 5.42
CA LYS A 44 5.70 23.30 5.65
C LYS A 44 4.43 23.45 4.80
N LEU A 45 3.62 22.40 4.63
CA LEU A 45 2.23 22.62 4.23
C LEU A 45 1.46 23.23 5.40
N LEU A 46 0.70 24.30 5.14
CA LEU A 46 -0.23 24.87 6.09
C LEU A 46 -1.44 23.93 6.22
N GLY A 47 -1.94 23.74 7.45
CA GLY A 47 -3.06 22.85 7.72
C GLY A 47 -2.68 21.64 8.60
N SER A 48 -3.71 21.03 9.19
CA SER A 48 -3.59 19.76 9.90
C SER A 48 -3.18 18.64 8.95
N ASP A 49 -2.70 17.52 9.48
CA ASP A 49 -2.30 16.39 8.64
C ASP A 49 -3.53 15.83 7.87
N GLU A 50 -4.72 15.97 8.45
CA GLU A 50 -6.03 15.68 7.85
C GLU A 50 -6.35 16.63 6.68
N ASP A 51 -6.20 17.95 6.87
CA ASP A 51 -6.46 18.93 5.80
C ASP A 51 -5.55 18.67 4.60
N VAL A 52 -4.28 18.31 4.86
CA VAL A 52 -3.33 17.99 3.81
C VAL A 52 -3.72 16.73 3.06
N ALA A 53 -4.06 15.65 3.77
CA ALA A 53 -4.50 14.41 3.13
C ALA A 53 -5.75 14.63 2.27
N GLN A 54 -6.71 15.44 2.76
CA GLN A 54 -7.89 15.79 1.99
C GLN A 54 -7.56 16.55 0.70
N ILE A 55 -6.64 17.51 0.74
CA ILE A 55 -6.23 18.27 -0.45
C ILE A 55 -5.65 17.34 -1.53
N PHE A 56 -4.78 16.40 -1.15
CA PHE A 56 -4.21 15.43 -2.11
C PHE A 56 -5.30 14.51 -2.68
N ASN A 57 -6.15 13.93 -1.83
CA ASN A 57 -7.28 13.09 -2.26
C ASN A 57 -8.26 13.83 -3.20
N GLU A 58 -8.43 15.15 -3.05
CA GLU A 58 -9.24 15.97 -3.95
C GLU A 58 -8.54 16.24 -5.29
N ILE A 59 -7.21 16.38 -5.29
CA ILE A 59 -6.37 16.61 -6.48
C ILE A 59 -6.33 15.36 -7.40
N ASN A 60 -6.36 14.16 -6.82
CA ASN A 60 -6.36 12.88 -7.55
C ASN A 60 -7.45 12.81 -8.66
N ASN A 61 -8.59 13.48 -8.47
CA ASN A 61 -9.69 13.47 -9.46
C ASN A 61 -9.40 14.25 -10.77
N GLY A 62 -8.27 14.94 -10.90
CA GLY A 62 -8.00 15.82 -12.05
C GLY A 62 -6.57 15.81 -12.60
N LEU A 63 -5.63 15.10 -11.96
CA LEU A 63 -4.25 15.04 -12.45
C LEU A 63 -4.00 13.75 -13.24
N VAL A 64 -3.58 13.91 -14.50
CA VAL A 64 -2.96 12.83 -15.26
C VAL A 64 -1.49 12.82 -14.90
N ASP A 65 -1.02 11.71 -14.30
CA ASP A 65 0.39 11.54 -14.00
C ASP A 65 1.22 11.37 -15.30
N PRO A 66 2.18 12.25 -15.58
CA PRO A 66 3.07 12.14 -16.74
C PRO A 66 4.10 11.02 -16.64
N GLY A 67 4.24 10.37 -15.47
CA GLY A 67 5.13 9.22 -15.28
C GLY A 67 6.61 9.57 -15.07
N ILE A 68 6.94 10.85 -14.84
CA ILE A 68 8.34 11.30 -14.64
C ILE A 68 9.00 10.59 -13.43
N TYR A 69 8.21 10.19 -12.44
CA TYR A 69 8.68 9.53 -11.22
C TYR A 69 8.46 8.02 -11.19
N ASP A 70 8.09 7.38 -12.31
CA ASP A 70 7.81 5.94 -12.36
C ASP A 70 9.01 5.10 -11.93
N ASP A 71 10.22 5.45 -12.38
CA ASP A 71 11.46 4.77 -11.94
C ASP A 71 11.65 4.83 -10.42
N VAL A 72 11.23 5.93 -9.79
CA VAL A 72 11.31 6.11 -8.33
C VAL A 72 10.25 5.25 -7.63
N LYS A 73 9.01 5.24 -8.14
CA LYS A 73 7.94 4.38 -7.63
C LYS A 73 8.34 2.90 -7.72
N ASP A 74 8.90 2.48 -8.85
CA ASP A 74 9.40 1.12 -9.06
C ASP A 74 10.52 0.76 -8.09
N CYS A 75 11.46 1.68 -7.85
CA CYS A 75 12.51 1.47 -6.85
C CYS A 75 11.97 1.31 -5.43
N ILE A 76 10.97 2.12 -5.05
CA ILE A 76 10.31 2.04 -3.74
C ILE A 76 9.56 0.71 -3.62
N GLN A 77 8.75 0.35 -4.62
CA GLN A 77 7.98 -0.89 -4.65
C GLN A 77 8.90 -2.10 -4.56
N LYS A 78 9.96 -2.15 -5.37
CA LYS A 78 10.94 -3.23 -5.35
C LYS A 78 11.65 -3.35 -3.99
N HIS A 79 11.94 -2.23 -3.34
CA HIS A 79 12.52 -2.24 -1.98
C HIS A 79 11.52 -2.79 -0.95
N TYR A 80 10.26 -2.38 -1.03
CA TYR A 80 9.19 -2.85 -0.16
C TYR A 80 8.96 -4.36 -0.35
N ASP A 81 8.80 -4.83 -1.59
CA ASP A 81 8.61 -6.23 -1.93
C ASP A 81 9.79 -7.08 -1.46
N LYS A 82 11.02 -6.61 -1.67
CA LYS A 82 12.21 -7.29 -1.15
C LYS A 82 12.16 -7.42 0.37
N ARG A 83 11.77 -6.34 1.07
CA ARG A 83 11.65 -6.36 2.54
C ARG A 83 10.54 -7.31 2.98
N VAL A 84 9.35 -7.23 2.39
CA VAL A 84 8.23 -8.15 2.69
C VAL A 84 8.65 -9.60 2.46
N ASN A 85 9.31 -9.90 1.35
CA ASN A 85 9.82 -11.23 1.06
C ASN A 85 10.82 -11.70 2.13
N THR A 86 11.76 -10.85 2.55
CA THR A 86 12.67 -11.18 3.66
C THR A 86 11.90 -11.48 4.95
N TRP A 87 10.91 -10.66 5.30
CA TRP A 87 10.11 -10.87 6.52
C TRP A 87 9.28 -12.15 6.43
N ILE A 88 8.69 -12.46 5.28
CA ILE A 88 7.98 -13.72 5.04
C ILE A 88 8.94 -14.90 5.17
N VAL A 89 10.12 -14.82 4.57
CA VAL A 89 11.15 -15.87 4.65
C VAL A 89 11.60 -16.05 6.10
N GLU A 90 11.84 -14.97 6.85
CA GLU A 90 12.22 -15.02 8.26
C GLU A 90 11.09 -15.56 9.14
N ALA A 91 9.85 -15.15 8.91
CA ALA A 91 8.69 -15.65 9.64
C ALA A 91 8.46 -17.14 9.36
N LEU A 92 8.55 -17.55 8.09
CA LEU A 92 8.48 -18.95 7.69
C LEU A 92 9.62 -19.73 8.36
N HIS A 93 10.84 -19.21 8.27
CA HIS A 93 12.01 -19.85 8.85
C HIS A 93 11.94 -19.93 10.37
N ASN A 94 11.43 -18.92 11.08
CA ASN A 94 11.40 -18.93 12.55
C ASN A 94 10.18 -19.68 13.11
N HIS A 95 9.00 -19.54 12.50
CA HIS A 95 7.78 -20.22 12.98
C HIS A 95 7.65 -21.65 12.46
N PHE A 96 8.14 -21.95 11.25
CA PHE A 96 8.04 -23.27 10.62
C PHE A 96 9.37 -24.03 10.57
N LYS A 97 10.37 -23.58 11.34
CA LYS A 97 11.67 -24.27 11.53
C LYS A 97 11.53 -25.69 12.07
N SER A 98 10.52 -25.90 12.92
CA SER A 98 10.22 -27.22 13.46
C SER A 98 9.25 -27.92 12.51
N PRO A 99 9.66 -29.05 11.88
CA PRO A 99 8.74 -29.85 11.05
C PRO A 99 7.45 -30.17 11.80
N TRP A 100 7.53 -30.29 13.13
CA TRP A 100 6.39 -30.54 14.02
C TRP A 100 5.36 -29.41 14.04
N THR A 101 5.78 -28.15 14.04
CA THR A 101 4.85 -27.01 14.04
C THR A 101 4.11 -26.90 12.71
N PHE A 102 4.81 -27.16 11.61
CA PHE A 102 4.20 -27.21 10.28
C PHE A 102 3.19 -28.36 10.17
N MET A 103 3.56 -29.57 10.64
CA MET A 103 2.65 -30.72 10.66
C MET A 103 1.44 -30.49 11.57
N ALA A 104 1.63 -29.83 12.72
CA ALA A 104 0.52 -29.47 13.62
C ALA A 104 -0.44 -28.46 12.98
N LEU A 105 0.06 -27.49 12.23
CA LEU A 105 -0.78 -26.55 11.48
C LEU A 105 -1.60 -27.27 10.41
N ILE A 106 -0.98 -28.16 9.62
CA ILE A 106 -1.68 -28.98 8.62
C ILE A 106 -2.76 -29.84 9.29
N ALA A 107 -2.43 -30.50 10.39
CA ALA A 107 -3.39 -31.32 11.13
C ALA A 107 -4.58 -30.47 11.63
N ALA A 108 -4.34 -29.28 12.17
CA ALA A 108 -5.39 -28.38 12.61
C ALA A 108 -6.31 -27.94 11.48
N ILE A 109 -5.75 -27.60 10.30
CA ILE A 109 -6.53 -27.26 9.10
C ILE A 109 -7.40 -28.45 8.66
N LEU A 110 -6.83 -29.66 8.61
CA LEU A 110 -7.58 -30.87 8.25
C LEU A 110 -8.71 -31.15 9.24
N ILE A 111 -8.46 -30.98 10.54
CA ILE A 111 -9.48 -31.12 11.58
C ILE A 111 -10.60 -30.10 11.35
N LEU A 112 -10.29 -28.82 11.08
CA LEU A 112 -11.29 -27.79 10.81
C LEU A 112 -12.14 -28.11 9.57
N ILE A 113 -11.51 -28.60 8.49
CA ILE A 113 -12.23 -29.02 7.28
C ILE A 113 -13.16 -30.19 7.60
N LEU A 114 -12.65 -31.21 8.30
CA LEU A 114 -13.44 -32.38 8.70
C LEU A 114 -14.61 -31.98 9.60
N THR A 115 -14.38 -31.08 10.56
CA THR A 115 -15.44 -30.56 11.43
C THR A 115 -16.47 -29.78 10.61
N GLY A 116 -16.06 -28.92 9.67
CA GLY A 116 -16.99 -28.20 8.79
C GLY A 116 -17.83 -29.14 7.93
N VAL A 117 -17.21 -30.17 7.35
CA VAL A 117 -17.89 -31.22 6.59
C VAL A 117 -18.86 -32.00 7.49
N GLN A 118 -18.42 -32.40 8.69
CA GLN A 118 -19.28 -33.06 9.67
C GLN A 118 -20.47 -32.19 10.05
N THR A 119 -20.27 -30.91 10.34
CA THR A 119 -21.36 -29.97 10.66
C THR A 119 -22.31 -29.79 9.49
N TYR A 120 -21.81 -29.75 8.25
CA TYR A 120 -22.64 -29.65 7.05
C TYR A 120 -23.53 -30.87 6.85
N TYR A 121 -22.98 -32.08 7.00
CA TYR A 121 -23.75 -33.33 6.86
C TYR A 121 -24.58 -33.69 8.09
N ALA A 122 -24.17 -33.26 9.28
CA ALA A 122 -24.89 -33.49 10.54
C ALA A 122 -26.02 -32.46 10.76
N HIS A 123 -26.08 -31.40 9.97
CA HIS A 123 -27.28 -30.58 9.88
C HIS A 123 -28.26 -31.28 8.93
N PRO A 124 -29.39 -31.82 9.42
CA PRO A 124 -30.38 -32.40 8.55
C PRO A 124 -31.00 -31.25 7.76
N ALA A 125 -30.59 -31.10 6.50
CA ALA A 125 -31.47 -30.51 5.50
C ALA A 125 -32.72 -31.40 5.49
N CYS A 126 -33.76 -30.89 6.13
CA CYS A 126 -35.12 -31.38 6.08
C CYS A 126 -35.48 -31.65 4.62
N LEU A 127 -35.53 -32.92 4.22
CA LEU A 127 -36.17 -33.46 3.00
C LEU A 127 -36.58 -34.91 3.26
#